data_AF-A0A3C0G7Q1-F1
#
_entry.id   AF-A0A3C0G7Q1-F1
#
_cell.length_a   1.000
_cell.length_b   1.000
_cell.length_c   1.000
_cell.angle_alpha   90.00
_cell.angle_beta   90.00
_cell.angle_gamma   90.00
#
_symmetry.space_group_name_H-M   'P 1'
#
loop_
_entity.id
_entity.type
_entity.pdbx_description
1 polymer ?
#
loop_
_entity_poly.entity_id
_entity_poly.type
_entity_poly.pdbx_seq_one_letter_code
_entity_poly.pdbx_strand_id
1 'polypeptide(L)'
;MALVEKHPTDEGKFQSSFDSYGHGEGNGKSRNAVYKYAKKLGISSKEKILSHVTKEEKSVDSVQVEKESENELHKIETEWGNVGWFEESEKEVKPNSIPKPVQELASEKVTKMNAIAEKSQRHLIRMGFTGIDRLVTHWGRGVLMDKTWEIERSKADLDALEESSMAVMKHYGISVELNPVAIWGVTVGSAYIPPIVHVQRNAHPSKKGRGIFSRIMSGIRNRRRKKRVPTAQNQGENNA
;
A
#
# COMPACT_ATOMS: atom_id res chain seq x y z
N MET A 1 -34.28 3.45 -13.01
CA MET A 1 -34.00 4.86 -13.31
C MET A 1 -32.58 4.99 -13.83
N ALA A 2 -32.31 5.90 -14.77
CA ALA A 2 -30.95 6.14 -15.25
C ALA A 2 -30.14 6.86 -14.16
N LEU A 3 -28.89 6.44 -13.91
CA LEU A 3 -28.00 7.05 -12.90
C LEU A 3 -27.46 8.43 -13.30
N VAL A 4 -27.72 8.85 -14.54
CA VAL A 4 -27.13 10.04 -15.14
C VAL A 4 -28.19 10.75 -15.96
N GLU A 5 -28.34 12.04 -15.72
CA GLU A 5 -29.24 12.95 -16.45
C GLU A 5 -28.43 14.05 -17.13
N LYS A 6 -28.95 14.61 -18.23
CA LYS A 6 -28.34 15.77 -18.88
C LYS A 6 -28.52 16.99 -17.96
N HIS A 7 -27.48 17.81 -17.83
CA HIS A 7 -27.57 19.04 -17.06
C HIS A 7 -28.53 20.03 -17.76
N PRO A 8 -29.44 20.71 -17.04
CA PRO A 8 -30.45 21.57 -17.66
C PRO A 8 -29.86 22.85 -18.25
N THR A 9 -28.80 23.40 -17.65
CA THR A 9 -28.20 24.67 -18.06
C THR A 9 -26.85 24.55 -18.76
N ASP A 10 -26.13 23.43 -18.57
CA ASP A 10 -24.76 23.28 -19.06
C ASP A 10 -24.75 22.30 -20.25
N GLU A 11 -24.58 22.81 -21.46
CA GLU A 11 -24.57 21.97 -22.66
C GLU A 11 -23.47 20.89 -22.63
N GLY A 12 -23.85 19.65 -22.96
CA GLY A 12 -22.93 18.52 -22.99
C GLY A 12 -22.44 18.02 -21.61
N LYS A 13 -22.98 18.57 -20.52
CA LYS A 13 -22.71 18.12 -19.15
C LYS A 13 -23.83 17.25 -18.61
N PHE A 14 -23.54 16.56 -17.52
CA PHE A 14 -24.40 15.61 -16.87
C PHE A 14 -24.40 15.81 -15.36
N GLN A 15 -25.53 15.46 -14.73
CA GLN A 15 -25.74 15.46 -13.28
C GLN A 15 -26.22 14.10 -12.80
N SER A 16 -26.07 13.87 -11.49
CA SER A 16 -26.63 12.70 -10.82
C SER A 16 -28.14 12.82 -10.69
N SER A 17 -28.88 11.73 -10.98
CA SER A 17 -30.35 11.70 -10.85
C SER A 17 -30.84 11.44 -9.43
N PHE A 18 -29.97 11.00 -8.52
CA PHE A 18 -30.34 10.56 -7.18
C PHE A 18 -29.78 11.43 -6.05
N ASP A 19 -28.90 12.39 -6.36
CA ASP A 19 -28.23 13.25 -5.38
C ASP A 19 -27.85 14.59 -6.05
N SER A 20 -27.52 15.59 -5.23
CA SER A 20 -27.06 16.95 -5.57
C SER A 20 -25.73 17.02 -6.36
N TYR A 21 -25.09 15.88 -6.63
CA TYR A 21 -23.80 15.87 -7.33
C TYR A 21 -23.91 16.31 -8.79
N GLY A 22 -23.28 17.46 -9.08
CA GLY A 22 -23.25 18.05 -10.41
C GLY A 22 -24.48 18.87 -10.75
N HIS A 23 -25.32 19.22 -9.76
CA HIS A 23 -26.42 20.16 -9.89
C HIS A 23 -25.92 21.62 -9.74
N GLY A 24 -26.62 22.54 -10.41
CA GLY A 24 -26.37 23.99 -10.35
C GLY A 24 -25.59 24.53 -11.54
N GLU A 25 -25.83 25.79 -11.87
CA GLU A 25 -25.19 26.46 -13.02
C GLU A 25 -23.66 26.41 -12.92
N GLY A 26 -23.00 25.95 -13.99
CA GLY A 26 -21.55 25.79 -14.05
C GLY A 26 -20.97 24.59 -13.29
N ASN A 27 -21.81 23.79 -12.61
CA ASN A 27 -21.36 22.61 -11.86
C ASN A 27 -21.45 21.29 -12.64
N GLY A 28 -21.95 21.33 -13.88
CA GLY A 28 -22.15 20.16 -14.72
C GLY A 28 -20.88 19.31 -14.86
N LYS A 29 -21.03 18.00 -14.63
CA LYS A 29 -19.92 17.04 -14.67
C LYS A 29 -19.88 16.29 -15.99
N SER A 30 -18.75 15.66 -16.29
CA SER A 30 -18.69 14.72 -17.41
C SER A 30 -19.43 13.43 -17.04
N ARG A 31 -20.00 12.76 -18.04
CA ARG A 31 -20.73 11.49 -17.85
C ARG A 31 -19.91 10.46 -17.05
N ASN A 32 -18.61 10.35 -17.34
CA ASN A 32 -17.71 9.44 -16.64
C ASN A 32 -17.48 9.82 -15.17
N ALA A 33 -17.52 11.12 -14.83
CA ALA A 33 -17.38 11.56 -13.44
C ALA A 33 -18.60 11.17 -12.61
N VAL A 34 -19.81 11.27 -13.17
CA VAL A 34 -21.05 10.84 -12.49
C VAL A 34 -21.04 9.32 -12.24
N TYR A 35 -20.66 8.50 -13.22
CA TYR A 35 -20.53 7.05 -13.01
C TYR A 35 -19.48 6.67 -11.96
N LYS A 36 -18.32 7.36 -11.95
CA LYS A 36 -17.29 7.12 -10.93
C LYS A 36 -17.78 7.49 -9.53
N TYR A 37 -18.56 8.56 -9.40
CA TYR A 37 -19.19 8.96 -8.14
C TYR A 37 -20.20 7.91 -7.67
N ALA A 38 -21.12 7.48 -8.54
CA ALA A 38 -22.09 6.43 -8.23
C ALA A 38 -21.41 5.11 -7.80
N LYS A 39 -20.31 4.72 -8.48
CA LYS A 39 -19.52 3.55 -8.10
C LYS A 39 -18.89 3.68 -6.71
N LYS A 40 -18.41 4.88 -6.32
CA LYS A 40 -17.85 5.12 -4.98
C LYS A 40 -18.91 5.01 -3.88
N LEU A 41 -20.14 5.41 -4.17
CA LEU A 41 -21.27 5.27 -3.25
C LEU A 41 -21.83 3.83 -3.20
N GLY A 42 -21.28 2.90 -3.98
CA GLY A 42 -21.77 1.53 -4.02
C GLY A 42 -23.16 1.39 -4.66
N ILE A 43 -23.62 2.42 -5.39
CA ILE A 43 -24.90 2.41 -6.08
C ILE A 43 -24.69 1.63 -7.38
N SER A 44 -24.78 0.31 -7.27
CA SER A 44 -24.85 -0.56 -8.44
C SER A 44 -26.24 -0.44 -9.06
N SER A 45 -26.31 -0.51 -10.39
CA SER A 45 -27.49 -0.20 -11.21
C SER A 45 -28.76 -1.03 -10.92
N LYS A 46 -28.77 -1.89 -9.89
CA LYS A 46 -29.89 -2.79 -9.59
C LYS A 46 -30.51 -2.68 -8.20
N GLU A 47 -29.88 -2.06 -7.20
CA GLU A 47 -30.47 -2.01 -5.85
C GLU A 47 -30.11 -0.71 -5.12
N LYS A 48 -31.11 -0.10 -4.45
CA LYS A 48 -31.07 1.17 -3.68
C LYS A 48 -31.29 2.48 -4.44
N ILE A 49 -32.46 2.64 -5.08
CA ILE A 49 -32.94 3.97 -5.49
C ILE A 49 -34.05 4.50 -4.55
N LEU A 50 -34.54 3.71 -3.59
CA LEU A 50 -35.72 4.11 -2.80
C LEU A 50 -35.46 4.65 -1.39
N SER A 51 -34.22 4.73 -0.90
CA SER A 51 -33.97 4.98 0.54
C SER A 51 -33.35 6.34 0.91
N HIS A 52 -33.21 7.29 -0.03
CA HIS A 52 -32.53 8.56 0.25
C HIS A 52 -33.34 9.84 -0.01
N VAL A 53 -34.63 9.75 -0.37
CA VAL A 53 -35.46 10.93 -0.70
C VAL A 53 -36.40 11.37 0.44
N THR A 54 -36.53 10.63 1.53
CA THR A 54 -37.38 11.04 2.65
C THR A 54 -36.63 11.00 3.96
N LYS A 55 -36.08 12.14 4.38
CA LYS A 55 -35.76 12.45 5.78
C LYS A 55 -35.57 13.96 5.96
N GLU A 56 -36.68 14.67 6.04
CA GLU A 56 -36.80 15.89 6.87
C GLU A 56 -38.11 15.82 7.66
N GLU A 57 -37.96 16.02 8.98
CA GLU A 57 -38.93 16.49 9.99
C GLU A 57 -40.14 15.62 10.44
N LYS A 58 -40.06 15.04 11.66
CA LYS A 58 -40.71 15.53 12.92
C LYS A 58 -40.73 14.52 14.10
N SER A 59 -40.55 15.10 15.30
CA SER A 59 -40.90 14.70 16.69
C SER A 59 -40.28 13.41 17.28
N VAL A 60 -39.45 13.45 18.35
CA VAL A 60 -39.77 13.67 19.80
C VAL A 60 -40.74 12.56 20.29
N ASP A 61 -40.43 11.65 21.21
CA ASP A 61 -39.89 11.86 22.57
C ASP A 61 -39.41 10.55 23.25
N SER A 62 -38.69 10.70 24.36
CA SER A 62 -38.39 9.74 25.46
C SER A 62 -37.36 8.61 25.24
N VAL A 63 -36.41 8.28 26.14
CA VAL A 63 -36.08 8.71 27.51
C VAL A 63 -34.66 8.17 27.83
N GLN A 64 -33.77 9.07 28.27
CA GLN A 64 -32.82 9.02 29.43
C GLN A 64 -31.78 7.89 29.62
N VAL A 65 -30.61 8.09 30.25
CA VAL A 65 -29.87 9.28 30.77
C VAL A 65 -28.41 8.86 31.05
N GLU A 66 -27.54 9.86 30.96
CA GLU A 66 -26.12 9.99 31.31
C GLU A 66 -25.74 9.57 32.75
N LYS A 67 -24.54 8.99 32.97
CA LYS A 67 -23.32 9.56 33.63
C LYS A 67 -23.41 9.81 35.15
N GLU A 68 -22.20 9.89 35.73
CA GLU A 68 -21.82 10.29 37.11
C GLU A 68 -21.71 9.11 38.09
N SER A 69 -20.77 9.04 39.03
CA SER A 69 -19.65 9.89 39.45
C SER A 69 -18.86 9.12 40.52
N GLU A 70 -17.62 9.56 40.77
CA GLU A 70 -16.72 9.14 41.84
C GLU A 70 -17.26 9.44 43.24
N ASN A 71 -16.96 8.58 44.24
CA ASN A 71 -16.22 8.86 45.50
C ASN A 71 -16.67 8.03 46.74
N GLU A 72 -15.67 7.86 47.63
CA GLU A 72 -15.65 7.43 49.04
C GLU A 72 -15.46 5.92 49.35
N LEU A 73 -14.24 5.44 49.61
CA LEU A 73 -13.45 5.46 50.87
C LEU A 73 -14.16 4.82 52.08
N HIS A 74 -13.79 3.57 52.37
CA HIS A 74 -13.58 3.12 53.76
C HIS A 74 -12.35 2.23 53.86
N LYS A 75 -11.41 2.70 54.68
CA LYS A 75 -10.22 2.00 55.17
C LYS A 75 -10.62 0.82 56.05
N ILE A 76 -10.00 -0.34 55.82
CA ILE A 76 -9.63 -1.27 56.88
C ILE A 76 -8.19 -1.73 56.58
N GLU A 77 -7.26 -1.22 57.38
CA GLU A 77 -5.90 -1.76 57.51
C GLU A 77 -5.97 -3.11 58.22
N THR A 78 -5.33 -4.15 57.68
CA THR A 78 -4.63 -5.15 58.50
C THR A 78 -3.50 -5.77 57.67
N GLU A 79 -2.26 -5.43 58.02
CA GLU A 79 -1.04 -6.03 57.51
C GLU A 79 -0.93 -7.48 58.00
N TRP A 80 -0.84 -8.44 57.07
CA TRP A 80 -0.25 -9.76 57.32
C TRP A 80 0.52 -10.21 56.08
N GLY A 81 1.85 -10.23 56.20
CA GLY A 81 2.67 -11.26 55.57
C GLY A 81 3.15 -11.01 54.14
N ASN A 82 4.33 -10.41 54.05
CA ASN A 82 5.28 -10.61 52.97
C ASN A 82 5.46 -12.11 52.68
N VAL A 83 4.95 -12.61 51.54
CA VAL A 83 5.26 -13.96 51.03
C VAL A 83 5.67 -13.84 49.57
N GLY A 84 6.95 -14.12 49.31
CA GLY A 84 7.62 -13.99 48.02
C GLY A 84 7.08 -14.94 46.96
N TRP A 85 6.20 -14.44 46.10
CA TRP A 85 5.81 -15.09 44.84
C TRP A 85 6.49 -14.49 43.60
N PHE A 86 7.42 -13.54 43.82
CA PHE A 86 8.23 -12.91 42.78
C PHE A 86 9.72 -13.28 42.87
N GLU A 87 10.03 -14.46 43.42
CA GLU A 87 11.30 -15.10 43.09
C GLU A 87 11.12 -15.85 41.77
N GLU A 88 11.77 -15.32 40.75
CA GLU A 88 11.91 -15.88 39.41
C GLU A 88 12.71 -17.20 39.52
N SER A 89 12.01 -18.24 39.95
CA SER A 89 12.51 -19.62 39.97
C SER A 89 12.89 -20.00 38.55
N GLU A 90 14.14 -20.40 38.38
CA GLU A 90 14.68 -21.09 37.22
C GLU A 90 13.62 -22.05 36.66
N LYS A 91 13.10 -21.74 35.47
CA LYS A 91 12.07 -22.55 34.83
C LYS A 91 12.65 -23.95 34.58
N GLU A 92 12.28 -24.91 35.43
CA GLU A 92 12.44 -26.33 35.15
C GLU A 92 11.87 -26.61 33.76
N VAL A 93 12.76 -26.96 32.83
CA VAL A 93 12.39 -27.38 31.48
C VAL A 93 11.63 -28.70 31.63
N LYS A 94 10.30 -28.63 31.66
CA LYS A 94 9.44 -29.83 31.64
C LYS A 94 9.88 -30.73 30.48
N PRO A 95 10.16 -32.02 30.71
CA PRO A 95 10.56 -32.92 29.63
C PRO A 95 9.40 -33.03 28.63
N ASN A 96 9.72 -32.89 27.35
CA ASN A 96 8.72 -32.97 26.28
C ASN A 96 7.99 -34.32 26.33
N SER A 97 6.66 -34.28 26.37
CA SER A 97 5.76 -35.45 26.45
C SER A 97 5.64 -36.25 25.15
N ILE A 98 6.31 -35.81 24.08
CA ILE A 98 6.27 -36.47 22.77
C ILE A 98 7.49 -37.39 22.66
N PRO A 99 7.30 -38.67 22.29
CA PRO A 99 8.41 -39.60 22.16
C PRO A 99 9.44 -39.13 21.10
N LYS A 100 10.73 -39.24 21.45
CA LYS A 100 11.89 -38.86 20.61
C LYS A 100 11.77 -39.26 19.13
N PRO A 101 11.35 -40.48 18.75
CA PRO A 101 11.23 -40.85 17.34
C PRO A 101 10.17 -40.03 16.56
N VAL A 102 9.10 -39.57 17.22
CA VAL A 102 8.10 -38.69 16.59
C VAL A 102 8.63 -37.26 16.48
N GLN A 103 9.45 -36.81 17.43
CA GLN A 103 10.17 -35.54 17.33
C GLN A 103 11.23 -35.56 16.24
N GLU A 104 11.96 -36.65 16.08
CA GLU A 104 12.95 -36.84 15.02
C GLU A 104 12.28 -36.92 13.65
N LEU A 105 11.14 -37.60 13.53
CA LEU A 105 10.35 -37.61 12.30
C LEU A 105 9.73 -36.24 11.98
N ALA A 106 9.25 -35.51 12.99
CA ALA A 106 8.76 -34.15 12.80
C ALA A 106 9.90 -33.22 12.42
N SER A 107 11.05 -33.29 13.08
CA SER A 107 12.21 -32.41 12.82
C SER A 107 12.95 -32.75 11.51
N GLU A 108 13.16 -34.02 11.15
CA GLU A 108 13.73 -34.41 9.86
C GLU A 108 12.80 -34.07 8.70
N LYS A 109 11.50 -34.32 8.84
CA LYS A 109 10.54 -34.04 7.78
C LYS A 109 10.32 -32.53 7.62
N VAL A 110 10.30 -31.78 8.71
CA VAL A 110 10.24 -30.31 8.69
C VAL A 110 11.53 -29.71 8.12
N THR A 111 12.72 -30.22 8.46
CA THR A 111 13.98 -29.72 7.89
C THR A 111 14.12 -30.04 6.40
N LYS A 112 13.76 -31.25 5.96
CA LYS A 112 13.76 -31.63 4.53
C LYS A 112 12.69 -30.85 3.75
N MET A 113 11.47 -30.68 4.28
CA MET A 113 10.45 -29.85 3.63
C MET A 113 10.83 -28.38 3.56
N ASN A 114 11.43 -27.83 4.62
CA ASN A 114 11.93 -26.46 4.64
C ASN A 114 13.05 -26.26 3.61
N ALA A 115 13.97 -27.22 3.47
CA ALA A 115 15.02 -27.18 2.46
C ALA A 115 14.46 -27.26 1.02
N ILE A 116 13.41 -28.05 0.79
CA ILE A 116 12.73 -28.13 -0.51
C ILE A 116 11.98 -26.82 -0.82
N ALA A 117 11.27 -26.27 0.17
CA ALA A 117 10.58 -24.99 0.05
C ALA A 117 11.57 -23.84 -0.19
N GLU A 118 12.72 -23.85 0.48
CA GLU A 118 13.78 -22.86 0.27
C GLU A 118 14.35 -22.94 -1.16
N LYS A 119 14.59 -24.16 -1.66
CA LYS A 119 15.06 -24.36 -3.04
C LYS A 119 14.04 -23.89 -4.08
N SER A 120 12.75 -24.18 -3.88
CA SER A 120 11.71 -23.73 -4.81
C SER A 120 11.54 -22.22 -4.79
N GLN A 121 11.64 -21.58 -3.62
CA GLN A 121 11.63 -20.11 -3.50
C GLN A 121 12.81 -19.47 -4.23
N ARG A 122 14.03 -20.01 -4.06
CA ARG A 122 15.21 -19.54 -4.81
C ARG A 122 15.00 -19.65 -6.32
N HIS A 123 14.46 -20.77 -6.79
CA HIS A 123 14.16 -20.95 -8.21
C HIS A 123 13.12 -19.95 -8.73
N LEU A 124 12.07 -19.67 -7.96
CA LEU A 124 11.08 -18.65 -8.30
C LEU A 124 11.69 -17.24 -8.37
N ILE A 125 12.57 -16.90 -7.43
CA ILE A 125 13.32 -15.64 -7.44
C ILE A 125 14.18 -15.54 -8.71
N ARG A 126 14.91 -16.60 -9.06
CA ARG A 126 15.70 -16.71 -10.30
C ARG A 126 14.83 -16.47 -11.55
N MET A 127 13.69 -17.15 -11.63
CA MET A 127 12.74 -16.98 -12.72
C MET A 127 12.20 -15.55 -12.78
N GLY A 128 11.96 -14.93 -11.63
CA GLY A 128 11.57 -13.53 -11.53
C GLY A 128 12.61 -12.60 -12.15
N PHE A 129 13.88 -12.71 -11.75
CA PHE A 129 14.96 -11.88 -12.28
C PHE A 129 15.17 -12.09 -13.79
N THR A 130 15.21 -13.34 -14.25
CA THR A 130 15.35 -13.63 -15.70
C THR A 130 14.16 -13.12 -16.52
N GLY A 131 12.95 -13.15 -15.96
CA GLY A 131 11.77 -12.54 -16.58
C GLY A 131 11.89 -11.03 -16.72
N ILE A 132 12.33 -10.33 -15.66
CA ILE A 132 12.56 -8.89 -15.71
C ILE A 132 13.70 -8.55 -16.67
N ASP A 133 14.79 -9.33 -16.70
CA ASP A 133 15.90 -9.12 -17.62
C ASP A 133 15.43 -9.10 -19.07
N ARG A 134 14.51 -10.01 -19.45
CA ARG A 134 13.89 -10.02 -20.78
C ARG A 134 13.02 -8.79 -21.04
N LEU A 135 12.22 -8.36 -20.05
CA LEU A 135 11.38 -7.17 -20.17
C LEU A 135 12.21 -5.91 -20.33
N VAL A 136 13.24 -5.74 -19.51
CA VAL A 136 14.14 -4.59 -19.57
C VAL A 136 14.96 -4.63 -20.85
N THR A 137 15.43 -5.80 -21.29
CA THR A 137 16.09 -6.01 -22.59
C THR A 137 15.21 -5.54 -23.74
N HIS A 138 13.97 -6.03 -23.83
CA HIS A 138 13.04 -5.64 -24.89
C HIS A 138 12.72 -4.13 -24.85
N TRP A 139 12.53 -3.58 -23.64
CA TRP A 139 12.33 -2.15 -23.47
C TRP A 139 13.54 -1.33 -23.93
N GLY A 140 14.75 -1.70 -23.52
CA GLY A 140 15.96 -0.99 -23.87
C GLY A 140 16.31 -1.12 -25.36
N ARG A 141 16.10 -2.27 -25.99
CA ARG A 141 16.17 -2.41 -27.48
C ARG A 141 15.25 -1.40 -28.17
N GLY A 142 14.04 -1.24 -27.63
CA GLY A 142 13.08 -0.26 -28.11
C GLY A 142 13.54 1.20 -27.92
N VAL A 143 14.19 1.53 -26.81
CA VAL A 143 14.64 2.91 -26.50
C VAL A 143 15.93 3.28 -27.22
N LEU A 144 16.87 2.33 -27.30
CA LEU A 144 18.17 2.50 -27.95
C LEU A 144 18.08 2.40 -29.48
N MET A 145 17.02 1.77 -30.01
CA MET A 145 16.92 1.34 -31.43
C MET A 145 18.02 0.35 -31.84
N ASP A 146 18.67 -0.27 -30.86
CA ASP A 146 19.70 -1.28 -31.06
C ASP A 146 19.12 -2.65 -30.73
N LYS A 147 19.08 -3.54 -31.73
CA LYS A 147 18.58 -4.91 -31.57
C LYS A 147 19.58 -5.82 -30.86
N THR A 148 20.86 -5.45 -30.83
CA THR A 148 21.93 -6.27 -30.25
C THR A 148 22.05 -6.09 -28.75
N TRP A 149 21.51 -5.00 -28.20
CA TRP A 149 21.56 -4.74 -26.77
C TRP A 149 20.82 -5.82 -25.97
N GLU A 150 21.50 -6.40 -24.99
CA GLU A 150 20.98 -7.43 -24.09
C GLU A 150 21.58 -7.26 -22.70
N ILE A 151 20.79 -7.60 -21.67
CA ILE A 151 21.30 -7.69 -20.30
C ILE A 151 21.80 -9.12 -20.10
N GLU A 152 23.11 -9.29 -20.20
CA GLU A 152 23.77 -10.54 -19.84
C GLU A 152 24.17 -10.48 -18.36
N ARG A 153 23.79 -11.51 -17.59
CA ARG A 153 24.21 -11.67 -16.20
C ARG A 153 25.01 -12.95 -16.05
N SER A 154 26.06 -12.89 -15.24
CA SER A 154 26.79 -14.09 -14.88
C SER A 154 25.94 -14.96 -13.95
N LYS A 155 26.23 -16.27 -13.91
CA LYS A 155 25.56 -17.18 -12.95
C LYS A 155 25.80 -16.73 -11.51
N ALA A 156 27.01 -16.23 -11.21
CA ALA A 156 27.37 -15.73 -9.90
C ALA A 156 26.52 -14.51 -9.49
N ASP A 157 26.19 -13.61 -10.43
CA ASP A 157 25.34 -12.45 -10.14
C ASP A 157 23.90 -12.88 -9.81
N LEU A 158 23.38 -13.89 -10.51
CA LEU A 158 22.06 -14.45 -10.24
C LEU A 158 22.02 -15.14 -8.87
N ASP A 159 23.05 -15.92 -8.54
CA ASP A 159 23.18 -16.56 -7.24
C ASP A 159 23.24 -15.50 -6.11
N ALA A 160 24.00 -14.41 -6.29
CA ALA A 160 24.06 -13.30 -5.34
C ALA A 160 22.72 -12.55 -5.19
N LEU A 161 21.97 -12.36 -6.28
CA LEU A 161 20.63 -11.76 -6.23
C LEU A 161 19.61 -12.65 -5.54
N GLU A 162 19.70 -13.96 -5.72
CA GLU A 162 18.90 -14.93 -5.00
C GLU A 162 19.23 -14.96 -3.52
N GLU A 163 20.50 -15.04 -3.16
CA GLU A 163 20.95 -15.06 -1.77
C GLU A 163 20.60 -13.78 -1.04
N SER A 164 20.80 -12.62 -1.67
CA SER A 164 20.41 -11.33 -1.08
C SER A 164 18.90 -11.22 -0.90
N SER A 165 18.11 -11.65 -1.89
CA SER A 165 16.64 -11.66 -1.78
C SER A 165 16.16 -12.62 -0.69
N MET A 166 16.77 -13.81 -0.59
CA MET A 166 16.49 -14.78 0.47
C MET A 166 16.91 -14.26 1.84
N ALA A 167 18.06 -13.59 1.96
CA ALA A 167 18.54 -13.00 3.20
C ALA A 167 17.60 -11.89 3.68
N VAL A 168 17.12 -11.04 2.77
CA VAL A 168 16.10 -10.03 3.08
C VAL A 168 14.80 -10.70 3.52
N MET A 169 14.35 -11.74 2.81
CA MET A 169 13.14 -12.49 3.19
C MET A 169 13.26 -13.09 4.60
N LYS A 170 14.42 -13.66 4.93
CA LYS A 170 14.72 -14.20 6.26
C LYS A 170 14.79 -13.12 7.34
N HIS A 171 15.47 -12.00 7.06
CA HIS A 171 15.67 -10.90 8.02
C HIS A 171 14.35 -10.35 8.55
N TYR A 172 13.36 -10.19 7.68
CA TYR A 172 12.06 -9.68 8.10
C TYR A 172 11.11 -10.78 8.65
N GLY A 173 11.62 -12.00 8.89
CA GLY A 173 10.81 -13.09 9.43
C GLY A 173 9.64 -13.48 8.53
N ILE A 174 9.78 -13.28 7.21
CA ILE A 174 8.68 -13.45 6.27
C ILE A 174 8.44 -14.94 6.05
N SER A 175 7.65 -15.52 6.93
CA SER A 175 6.61 -16.46 6.50
C SER A 175 5.45 -15.62 5.94
N VAL A 176 5.59 -15.16 4.69
CA VAL A 176 4.53 -14.62 3.80
C VAL A 176 3.89 -13.24 4.11
N GLU A 177 4.09 -12.57 5.25
CA GLU A 177 3.32 -11.34 5.57
C GLU A 177 4.03 -9.98 5.46
N LEU A 178 5.11 -9.85 4.68
CA LEU A 178 5.46 -8.53 4.12
C LEU A 178 4.99 -8.43 2.68
N ASN A 179 4.53 -7.24 2.33
CA ASN A 179 4.13 -6.89 0.97
C ASN A 179 5.25 -7.29 0.00
N PRO A 180 5.09 -8.37 -0.79
CA PRO A 180 6.14 -8.88 -1.67
C PRO A 180 6.66 -7.80 -2.62
N VAL A 181 5.80 -6.83 -2.93
CA VAL A 181 6.10 -5.65 -3.75
C VAL A 181 7.23 -4.79 -3.17
N ALA A 182 7.36 -4.67 -1.84
CA ALA A 182 8.37 -3.82 -1.21
C ALA A 182 9.77 -4.44 -1.33
N ILE A 183 9.90 -5.73 -1.01
CA ILE A 183 11.17 -6.47 -1.09
C ILE A 183 11.62 -6.55 -2.53
N TRP A 184 10.70 -6.96 -3.41
CA TRP A 184 10.95 -7.00 -4.84
C TRP A 184 11.29 -5.61 -5.36
N GLY A 185 10.63 -4.55 -4.88
CA GLY A 185 10.95 -3.17 -5.21
C GLY A 185 12.36 -2.74 -4.80
N VAL A 186 12.87 -3.19 -3.65
CA VAL A 186 14.23 -2.88 -3.19
C VAL A 186 15.28 -3.68 -3.96
N THR A 187 15.11 -5.00 -4.09
CA THR A 187 16.10 -5.87 -4.76
C THR A 187 16.12 -5.66 -6.28
N VAL A 188 14.95 -5.54 -6.90
CA VAL A 188 14.84 -5.15 -8.32
C VAL A 188 15.26 -3.70 -8.50
N GLY A 189 14.95 -2.82 -7.54
CA GLY A 189 15.44 -1.44 -7.56
C GLY A 189 16.95 -1.39 -7.68
N SER A 190 17.68 -1.98 -6.74
CA SER A 190 19.15 -1.94 -6.71
C SER A 190 19.78 -2.60 -7.94
N ALA A 191 19.26 -3.75 -8.38
CA ALA A 191 19.84 -4.52 -9.48
C ALA A 191 19.60 -3.88 -10.86
N TYR A 192 18.49 -3.16 -11.04
CA TYR A 192 18.09 -2.63 -12.35
C TYR A 192 18.28 -1.12 -12.52
N ILE A 193 18.58 -0.38 -11.45
CA ILE A 193 18.93 1.05 -11.57
C ILE A 193 20.10 1.25 -12.56
N PRO A 194 21.24 0.54 -12.48
CA PRO A 194 22.36 0.77 -13.41
C PRO A 194 22.01 0.57 -14.90
N PRO A 195 21.39 -0.56 -15.34
CA PRO A 195 21.02 -0.73 -16.74
C PRO A 195 19.95 0.26 -17.18
N ILE A 196 18.99 0.63 -16.32
CA ILE A 196 17.99 1.66 -16.64
C ILE A 196 18.65 3.01 -16.88
N VAL A 197 19.60 3.41 -16.01
CA VAL A 197 20.34 4.67 -16.17
C VAL A 197 21.19 4.64 -17.45
N HIS A 198 21.82 3.51 -17.77
CA HIS A 198 22.58 3.32 -19.01
C HIS A 198 21.68 3.52 -20.24
N VAL A 199 20.53 2.84 -20.29
CA VAL A 199 19.55 2.98 -21.38
C VAL A 199 19.06 4.42 -21.52
N GLN A 200 18.78 5.10 -20.40
CA GLN A 200 18.31 6.49 -20.42
C GLN A 200 19.36 7.47 -20.94
N ARG A 201 20.63 7.27 -20.57
CA ARG A 201 21.74 8.13 -21.05
C ARG A 201 22.00 7.93 -22.54
N ASN A 202 21.94 6.69 -23.00
CA ASN A 202 22.22 6.31 -24.40
C ASN A 202 20.97 6.28 -25.30
N ALA A 203 19.81 6.71 -24.79
CA ALA A 203 18.57 6.72 -25.55
C ALA A 203 18.71 7.52 -26.86
N HIS A 204 18.16 6.96 -27.95
CA HIS A 204 18.23 7.60 -29.26
C HIS A 204 17.50 8.97 -29.24
N PRO A 205 18.06 10.04 -29.84
CA PRO A 205 17.48 11.38 -29.77
C PRO A 205 16.04 11.47 -30.31
N SER A 206 15.67 10.64 -31.29
CA SER A 206 14.28 10.57 -31.79
C SER A 206 13.28 10.03 -30.75
N LYS A 207 13.76 9.32 -29.73
CA LYS A 207 12.96 8.78 -28.61
C LYS A 207 13.19 9.50 -27.29
N LYS A 208 14.08 10.50 -27.24
CA LYS A 208 14.19 11.49 -26.15
C LYS A 208 12.99 12.46 -26.14
N GLY A 209 11.77 11.96 -26.36
CA GLY A 209 10.57 12.71 -26.03
C GLY A 209 10.48 12.90 -24.51
N ARG A 210 9.90 14.01 -24.04
CA ARG A 210 9.58 14.25 -22.61
C ARG A 210 8.82 13.06 -22.04
N GLY A 211 9.56 12.07 -21.53
CA GLY A 211 9.02 10.77 -21.14
C GLY A 211 8.00 10.90 -20.02
N ILE A 212 7.15 9.89 -19.88
CA ILE A 212 6.11 9.82 -18.84
C ILE A 212 6.73 10.06 -17.44
N PHE A 213 7.95 9.55 -17.21
CA PHE A 213 8.71 9.82 -15.99
C PHE A 213 9.08 11.29 -15.80
N SER A 214 9.43 12.02 -16.86
CA SER A 214 9.69 13.48 -16.78
C SER A 214 8.42 14.24 -16.39
N ARG A 215 7.23 13.79 -16.83
CA ARG A 215 5.93 14.37 -16.44
C ARG A 215 5.58 14.06 -14.98
N ILE A 216 5.84 12.83 -14.52
CA ILE A 216 5.60 12.44 -13.13
C ILE A 216 6.56 13.20 -12.19
N MET A 217 7.85 13.22 -12.50
CA MET A 217 8.86 13.89 -11.67
C MET A 217 8.72 15.41 -11.69
N SER A 218 8.38 16.02 -12.83
CA SER A 218 8.06 17.45 -12.87
C SER A 218 6.80 17.80 -12.09
N GLY A 219 5.78 16.92 -12.09
CA GLY A 219 4.59 17.05 -11.26
C GLY A 219 4.90 17.08 -9.76
N ILE A 220 5.80 16.20 -9.29
CA ILE A 220 6.23 16.15 -7.89
C ILE A 220 7.05 17.39 -7.52
N ARG A 221 7.98 17.82 -8.39
CA ARG A 221 8.83 19.00 -8.16
C ARG A 221 8.00 20.29 -8.09
N ASN A 222 6.99 20.44 -8.95
CA ASN A 222 6.11 21.60 -8.96
C ASN A 222 5.18 21.65 -7.73
N ARG A 223 4.75 20.49 -7.21
CA ARG A 223 3.98 20.44 -5.95
C ARG A 223 4.81 20.86 -4.73
N ARG A 224 6.11 20.52 -4.69
CA ARG A 224 6.99 20.96 -3.59
C ARG A 224 7.32 22.45 -3.65
N ARG A 225 7.41 23.05 -4.85
CA ARG A 225 7.62 24.50 -5.00
C ARG A 225 6.42 25.34 -4.52
N LYS A 226 5.18 24.89 -4.75
CA LYS A 226 3.97 25.61 -4.29
C LYS A 226 3.79 25.65 -2.77
N LYS A 227 4.43 24.76 -2.00
CA LYS A 227 4.36 24.75 -0.54
C LYS A 227 5.36 25.70 0.15
N ARG A 228 6.19 26.42 -0.62
CA ARG A 228 7.17 27.38 -0.09
C ARG A 228 6.87 28.83 -0.49
N VAL A 229 5.60 29.21 -0.54
CA VAL A 229 5.24 30.63 -0.47
C VAL A 229 5.06 30.94 1.01
N PRO A 230 6.04 31.56 1.69
CA PRO A 230 5.79 32.08 3.02
C PRO A 230 4.69 33.12 2.91
N THR A 231 3.64 32.94 3.71
CA THR A 231 2.66 33.96 4.04
C THR A 231 3.45 35.15 4.59
N ALA A 232 3.78 36.13 3.74
CA ALA A 232 4.34 37.38 4.18
C ALA A 232 3.31 38.01 5.11
N GLN A 233 3.71 38.12 6.37
CA GLN A 233 2.92 38.68 7.44
C GLN A 233 2.55 40.12 7.07
N ASN A 234 1.24 40.35 6.96
CA ASN A 234 0.61 41.64 7.24
C ASN A 234 1.00 42.04 8.68
N GLN A 235 2.06 42.79 8.82
CA GLN A 235 2.35 43.59 10.01
C GLN A 235 2.87 44.94 9.53
N GLY A 236 1.98 45.94 9.45
CA GLY A 236 2.43 47.26 9.01
C GLY A 236 1.38 48.32 8.74
N GLU A 237 0.14 48.22 9.24
CA GLU A 237 -0.77 49.37 9.23
C GLU A 237 -1.55 49.41 10.54
N ASN A 238 -0.95 50.05 11.54
CA ASN A 238 -1.64 50.68 12.68
C ASN A 238 -0.69 51.77 13.17
N ASN A 239 -0.71 52.90 12.48
CA ASN A 239 -0.24 54.20 12.97
C ASN A 239 -0.90 55.28 12.09
N ALA A 240 -2.14 55.63 12.43
CA ALA A 240 -2.77 56.92 12.19
C ALA A 240 -3.98 57.04 13.12
#